data_AF-A0A235B6J7-F1
#
_entry.id   AF-A0A235B6J7-F1
#
_cell.length_a   1.000
_cell.length_b   1.000
_cell.length_c   1.000
_cell.angle_alpha   90.00
_cell.angle_beta   90.00
_cell.angle_gamma   90.00
#
_symmetry.space_group_name_H-M   'P 1'
#
loop_
_entity.id
_entity.type
_entity.pdbx_description
1 polymer ?
#
loop_
_entity_poly.entity_id
_entity_poly.type
_entity_poly.pdbx_seq_one_letter_code
_entity_poly.pdbx_strand_id
1 'polypeptide(L)'
;MVIWAVARRNTFKPMIKRVKIEVSHPLDDQGLRILHLSDLHMEKLSITPEALLNRVNQETIDLIALTGDYLDTARKTESFLEYMDALASLKPRYGMFAVFGNHDYCIEEHLPDLQREMEKRGCVVLNNEHTSIPLGDHTLNIIGIDDYYTGRSDADRAFEGVGEGINLVLTHDPNIVLEMDHHFDYLLSGHFHGGQIHWPKPYHLRKMGRLPCQNIISGLHYHDNRAFYISDGLGQTAFNIRLRSRPEITFHNLGGSSMEIKG
;
A
#
# COMPACT_ATOMS: atom_id res chain seq x y z
N MET A 1 17.69 14.10 24.64
CA MET A 1 18.49 12.99 24.06
C MET A 1 17.71 11.67 23.95
N VAL A 2 17.04 11.20 25.02
CA VAL A 2 16.38 9.87 25.02
C VAL A 2 15.27 9.72 23.98
N ILE A 3 14.38 10.70 23.84
CA ILE A 3 13.24 10.62 22.89
C ILE A 3 13.73 10.48 21.44
N TRP A 4 14.75 11.26 21.04
CA TRP A 4 15.35 11.18 19.70
C TRP A 4 16.01 9.84 19.44
N ALA A 5 16.74 9.29 20.42
CA ALA A 5 17.34 7.97 20.31
C ALA A 5 16.29 6.86 20.17
N VAL A 6 15.19 6.94 20.93
CA VAL A 6 14.06 6.01 20.82
C VAL A 6 13.37 6.15 19.46
N ALA A 7 13.09 7.39 19.02
CA ALA A 7 12.43 7.65 17.75
C ALA A 7 13.27 7.18 16.56
N ARG A 8 14.60 7.34 16.61
CA ARG A 8 15.51 6.77 15.61
C ARG A 8 15.57 5.25 15.70
N ARG A 9 15.61 4.66 16.91
CA ARG A 9 15.61 3.19 17.06
C ARG A 9 14.36 2.54 16.47
N ASN A 10 13.22 3.23 16.52
CA ASN A 10 11.97 2.73 15.96
C ASN A 10 12.03 2.52 14.44
N THR A 11 12.84 3.30 13.71
CA THR A 11 12.95 3.20 12.24
C THR A 11 13.52 1.85 11.80
N PHE A 12 14.37 1.23 12.62
CA PHE A 12 14.96 -0.10 12.38
C PHE A 12 14.07 -1.28 12.82
N LYS A 13 12.88 -1.00 13.36
CA LYS A 13 12.00 -2.02 13.94
C LYS A 13 10.58 -1.88 13.41
N PRO A 14 10.32 -2.25 12.14
CA PRO A 14 8.98 -2.28 11.61
C PRO A 14 8.10 -3.21 12.44
N MET A 15 6.84 -2.81 12.61
CA MET A 15 5.80 -3.64 13.19
C MET A 15 5.21 -4.54 12.12
N ILE A 16 5.03 -5.83 12.43
CA ILE A 16 4.20 -6.70 11.61
C ILE A 16 2.75 -6.50 12.05
N LYS A 17 1.91 -6.02 11.14
CA LYS A 17 0.47 -5.90 11.35
C LYS A 17 -0.25 -6.99 10.54
N ARG A 18 -1.35 -7.50 11.10
CA ARG A 18 -2.23 -8.45 10.43
C ARG A 18 -3.64 -7.92 10.49
N VAL A 19 -4.26 -7.73 9.33
CA VAL A 19 -5.61 -7.18 9.19
C VAL A 19 -6.44 -8.24 8.47
N LYS A 20 -7.58 -8.60 9.06
CA LYS A 20 -8.55 -9.47 8.41
C LYS A 20 -9.75 -8.63 8.03
N ILE A 21 -10.18 -8.74 6.79
CA ILE A 21 -11.44 -8.17 6.31
C ILE A 21 -12.28 -9.27 5.67
N GLU A 22 -13.60 -9.13 5.78
CA GLU A 22 -14.54 -10.01 5.11
C GLU A 22 -15.09 -9.29 3.90
N VAL A 23 -15.01 -9.95 2.74
CA VAL A 23 -15.66 -9.50 1.52
C VAL A 23 -16.98 -10.25 1.35
N SER A 24 -17.92 -9.64 0.64
CA SER A 24 -19.25 -10.20 0.36
C SER A 24 -19.20 -11.46 -0.50
N HIS A 25 -18.13 -11.62 -1.27
CA HIS A 25 -17.89 -12.77 -2.12
C HIS A 25 -17.35 -13.95 -1.31
N PRO A 26 -17.86 -15.18 -1.51
CA PRO A 26 -17.30 -16.34 -0.84
C PRO A 26 -15.88 -16.56 -1.35
N LEU A 27 -14.96 -16.86 -0.43
CA LEU A 27 -13.59 -17.26 -0.73
C LEU A 27 -13.33 -18.59 -0.04
N ASP A 28 -12.27 -19.27 -0.45
CA ASP A 28 -11.83 -20.46 0.26
C ASP A 28 -11.48 -20.14 1.73
N ASP A 29 -11.37 -21.17 2.57
CA ASP A 29 -11.11 -21.03 4.00
C ASP A 29 -9.78 -20.30 4.32
N GLN A 30 -8.87 -20.20 3.34
CA GLN A 30 -7.59 -19.51 3.50
C GLN A 30 -7.67 -18.02 3.12
N GLY A 31 -8.65 -17.65 2.27
CA GLY A 31 -8.80 -16.31 1.74
C GLY A 31 -7.63 -15.88 0.86
N LEU A 32 -7.62 -14.60 0.47
CA LEU A 32 -6.50 -13.99 -0.25
C LEU A 32 -5.55 -13.30 0.74
N ARG A 33 -4.28 -13.72 0.78
CA ARG A 33 -3.24 -13.14 1.65
C ARG A 33 -2.39 -12.15 0.88
N ILE A 34 -2.48 -10.87 1.28
CA ILE A 34 -1.81 -9.76 0.62
C ILE A 34 -0.70 -9.22 1.52
N LEU A 35 0.53 -9.16 1.02
CA LEU A 35 1.59 -8.34 1.62
C LEU A 35 1.46 -6.92 1.10
N HIS A 36 1.20 -5.95 1.99
CA HIS A 36 1.11 -4.53 1.66
C HIS A 36 2.32 -3.77 2.19
N LEU A 37 3.00 -3.06 1.28
CA LEU A 37 4.10 -2.13 1.59
C LEU A 37 3.81 -0.78 0.95
N SER A 38 4.18 0.29 1.63
CA SER A 38 3.99 1.67 1.16
C SER A 38 5.07 2.59 1.71
N ASP A 39 5.22 3.77 1.09
CA ASP A 39 6.09 4.86 1.50
C ASP A 39 7.51 4.37 1.84
N LEU A 40 8.16 3.67 0.91
CA LEU A 40 9.48 3.08 1.14
C LEU A 40 10.56 4.15 1.36
N HIS A 41 10.48 5.29 0.67
CA HIS A 41 11.47 6.38 0.66
C HIS A 41 12.90 5.87 0.87
N MET A 42 13.43 5.24 -0.16
CA MET A 42 14.73 4.55 -0.14
C MET A 42 15.88 5.41 0.38
N GLU A 43 15.76 6.73 0.31
CA GLU A 43 16.70 7.72 0.83
C GLU A 43 16.94 7.59 2.35
N LYS A 44 15.93 7.18 3.12
CA LYS A 44 16.01 7.08 4.59
C LYS A 44 15.51 5.76 5.13
N LEU A 45 15.14 4.81 4.27
CA LEU A 45 14.75 3.48 4.67
C LEU A 45 15.84 2.84 5.55
N SER A 46 15.45 2.44 6.76
CA SER A 46 16.37 1.91 7.77
C SER A 46 16.47 0.38 7.75
N ILE A 47 15.65 -0.28 6.93
CA ILE A 47 15.62 -1.74 6.76
C ILE A 47 16.39 -2.08 5.48
N THR A 48 16.97 -3.28 5.41
CA THR A 48 17.59 -3.82 4.19
C THR A 48 16.64 -4.81 3.51
N PRO A 49 16.81 -5.09 2.21
CA PRO A 49 16.01 -6.12 1.53
C PRO A 49 16.05 -7.47 2.25
N GLU A 50 17.23 -7.91 2.69
CA GLU A 50 17.41 -9.15 3.47
C GLU A 50 16.65 -9.12 4.80
N ALA A 51 16.70 -7.99 5.52
CA ALA A 51 15.97 -7.83 6.78
C ALA A 51 14.45 -7.82 6.57
N LEU A 52 13.96 -7.33 5.43
CA LEU A 52 12.55 -7.44 5.02
C LEU A 52 12.19 -8.91 4.73
N LEU A 53 12.98 -9.59 3.90
CA LEU A 53 12.76 -11.00 3.56
C LEU A 53 12.71 -11.89 4.80
N ASN A 54 13.65 -11.73 5.73
CA ASN A 54 13.68 -12.49 6.98
C ASN A 54 12.45 -12.25 7.87
N ARG A 55 11.70 -11.16 7.67
CA ARG A 55 10.47 -10.86 8.41
C ARG A 55 9.23 -11.45 7.76
N VAL A 56 9.27 -11.71 6.45
CA VAL A 56 8.11 -12.17 5.67
C VAL A 56 8.23 -13.62 5.20
N ASN A 57 9.40 -14.23 5.30
CA ASN A 57 9.69 -15.59 4.79
C ASN A 57 8.86 -16.72 5.43
N GLN A 58 8.25 -16.50 6.60
CA GLN A 58 7.38 -17.47 7.26
C GLN A 58 5.91 -17.34 6.87
N GLU A 59 5.57 -16.28 6.14
CA GLU A 59 4.19 -15.97 5.76
C GLU A 59 3.95 -16.46 4.35
N THR A 60 2.77 -17.03 4.11
CA THR A 60 2.36 -17.34 2.74
C THR A 60 1.74 -16.09 2.12
N ILE A 61 2.24 -15.69 0.97
CA ILE A 61 1.87 -14.46 0.28
C ILE A 61 1.29 -14.84 -1.08
N ASP A 62 0.02 -14.50 -1.30
CA ASP A 62 -0.63 -14.73 -2.58
C ASP A 62 -0.44 -13.53 -3.52
N LEU A 63 -0.43 -12.30 -2.98
CA LEU A 63 -0.31 -11.05 -3.73
C LEU A 63 0.56 -10.05 -2.96
N ILE A 64 1.37 -9.26 -3.68
CA ILE A 64 2.09 -8.11 -3.08
C ILE A 64 1.48 -6.81 -3.64
N ALA A 65 1.07 -5.92 -2.75
CA ALA A 65 0.54 -4.60 -3.07
C ALA A 65 1.54 -3.52 -2.64
N LEU A 66 1.93 -2.67 -3.59
CA LEU A 66 2.82 -1.54 -3.38
C LEU A 66 2.06 -0.23 -3.66
N THR A 67 1.94 0.65 -2.67
CA THR A 67 1.06 1.83 -2.77
C THR A 67 1.80 3.17 -2.81
N GLY A 68 2.93 3.21 -3.52
CA GLY A 68 3.62 4.45 -3.88
C GLY A 68 4.65 4.96 -2.87
N ASP A 69 5.29 6.06 -3.24
CA ASP A 69 6.36 6.77 -2.52
C ASP A 69 7.60 5.90 -2.29
N TYR A 70 8.16 5.40 -3.39
CA TYR A 70 9.36 4.59 -3.39
C TYR A 70 10.64 5.44 -3.34
N LEU A 71 10.69 6.49 -4.16
CA LEU A 71 11.90 7.29 -4.41
C LEU A 71 11.62 8.79 -4.32
N ASP A 72 12.42 9.50 -3.51
CA ASP A 72 12.47 10.98 -3.56
C ASP A 72 13.39 11.47 -4.70
N THR A 73 14.39 10.66 -5.06
CA THR A 73 15.44 11.00 -6.04
C THR A 73 15.88 9.79 -6.85
N ALA A 74 16.28 10.00 -8.11
CA ALA A 74 16.72 8.91 -8.99
C ALA A 74 18.06 8.28 -8.56
N ARG A 75 18.77 8.89 -7.61
CA ARG A 75 20.03 8.35 -7.07
C ARG A 75 19.84 7.05 -6.29
N LYS A 76 18.61 6.75 -5.86
CA LYS A 76 18.26 5.55 -5.09
C LYS A 76 17.55 4.47 -5.90
N THR A 77 17.45 4.65 -7.23
CA THR A 77 16.84 3.65 -8.13
C THR A 77 17.45 2.27 -7.94
N GLU A 78 18.78 2.12 -7.97
CA GLU A 78 19.40 0.80 -7.81
C GLU A 78 19.05 0.14 -6.46
N SER A 79 19.09 0.93 -5.38
CA SER A 79 18.69 0.42 -4.06
C SER A 79 17.22 -0.02 -4.02
N PHE A 80 16.34 0.67 -4.74
CA PHE A 80 14.94 0.24 -4.89
C PHE A 80 14.82 -1.05 -5.72
N LEU A 81 15.60 -1.19 -6.78
CA LEU A 81 15.59 -2.38 -7.61
C LEU A 81 16.08 -3.62 -6.84
N GLU A 82 17.06 -3.50 -5.94
CA GLU A 82 17.44 -4.57 -4.99
C GLU A 82 16.26 -4.99 -4.09
N TYR A 83 15.43 -4.04 -3.68
CA TYR A 83 14.19 -4.32 -2.94
C TYR A 83 13.17 -5.05 -3.79
N MET A 84 12.99 -4.63 -5.03
CA MET A 84 12.10 -5.29 -5.98
C MET A 84 12.57 -6.72 -6.28
N ASP A 85 13.89 -6.95 -6.40
CA ASP A 85 14.47 -8.30 -6.58
C ASP A 85 14.20 -9.20 -5.36
N ALA A 86 14.33 -8.64 -4.16
CA ALA A 86 13.96 -9.34 -2.94
C ALA A 86 12.47 -9.72 -2.94
N LEU A 87 11.57 -8.77 -3.21
CA LEU A 87 10.13 -9.05 -3.27
C LEU A 87 9.77 -10.07 -4.35
N ALA A 88 10.38 -9.98 -5.53
CA ALA A 88 10.20 -10.94 -6.62
C ALA A 88 10.60 -12.37 -6.22
N SER A 89 11.63 -12.51 -5.36
CA SER A 89 12.07 -13.83 -4.86
C SER A 89 11.03 -14.56 -4.01
N LEU A 90 10.03 -13.84 -3.46
CA LEU A 90 8.92 -14.41 -2.70
C LEU A 90 7.92 -15.16 -3.59
N LYS A 91 7.93 -14.90 -4.91
CA LYS A 91 7.08 -15.57 -5.91
C LYS A 91 5.59 -15.61 -5.51
N PRO A 92 4.95 -14.46 -5.25
CA PRO A 92 3.53 -14.42 -4.92
C PRO A 92 2.69 -15.05 -6.03
N ARG A 93 1.71 -15.88 -5.65
CA ARG A 93 0.86 -16.66 -6.57
C ARG A 93 0.23 -15.81 -7.68
N TYR A 94 -0.22 -14.61 -7.33
CA TYR A 94 -0.96 -13.70 -8.19
C TYR A 94 -0.11 -12.52 -8.69
N GLY A 95 1.15 -12.44 -8.28
CA GLY A 95 2.06 -11.37 -8.71
C GLY A 95 2.13 -10.19 -7.75
N MET A 96 2.80 -9.14 -8.22
CA MET A 96 2.98 -7.88 -7.51
C MET A 96 2.30 -6.76 -8.29
N PHE A 97 1.64 -5.84 -7.58
CA PHE A 97 0.91 -4.74 -8.19
C PHE A 97 1.29 -3.45 -7.50
N ALA A 98 1.52 -2.41 -8.29
CA ALA A 98 2.01 -1.13 -7.80
C ALA A 98 1.25 0.05 -8.38
N VAL A 99 1.14 1.10 -7.58
CA VAL A 99 0.84 2.47 -8.05
C VAL A 99 2.00 3.39 -7.67
N PHE A 100 2.06 4.58 -8.27
CA PHE A 100 3.01 5.62 -7.88
C PHE A 100 2.42 6.57 -6.84
N GLY A 101 3.30 7.12 -6.00
CA GLY A 101 2.96 8.18 -5.06
C GLY A 101 3.48 9.54 -5.51
N ASN A 102 3.15 10.58 -4.75
CA ASN A 102 3.52 11.94 -5.09
C ASN A 102 5.05 12.16 -5.11
N HIS A 103 5.82 11.42 -4.31
CA HIS A 103 7.28 11.52 -4.31
C HIS A 103 7.91 10.87 -5.54
N ASP A 104 7.33 9.79 -6.07
CA ASP A 104 7.85 9.13 -7.28
C ASP A 104 7.81 10.08 -8.50
N TYR A 105 6.85 10.99 -8.54
CA TYR A 105 6.79 12.05 -9.56
C TYR A 105 7.88 13.13 -9.41
N CYS A 106 8.65 13.17 -8.31
CA CYS A 106 9.84 14.03 -8.23
C CYS A 106 10.94 13.62 -9.22
N ILE A 107 10.88 12.39 -9.73
CA ILE A 107 11.81 11.84 -10.71
C ILE A 107 11.10 11.54 -12.04
N GLU A 108 10.11 12.34 -12.42
CA GLU A 108 9.23 12.13 -13.59
C GLU A 108 9.99 11.76 -14.87
N GLU A 109 11.16 12.36 -15.11
CA GLU A 109 12.00 12.03 -16.29
C GLU A 109 12.56 10.59 -16.29
N HIS A 110 12.69 9.97 -15.12
CA HIS A 110 13.17 8.60 -14.93
C HIS A 110 12.05 7.59 -14.67
N LEU A 111 10.83 8.07 -14.42
CA LEU A 111 9.69 7.22 -14.03
C LEU A 111 9.35 6.15 -15.08
N PRO A 112 9.39 6.40 -16.41
CA PRO A 112 9.16 5.36 -17.41
C PRO A 112 10.19 4.23 -17.39
N ASP A 113 11.46 4.55 -17.10
CA ASP A 113 12.51 3.54 -16.98
C ASP A 113 12.37 2.76 -15.66
N LEU A 114 12.01 3.44 -14.57
CA LEU A 114 11.70 2.80 -13.29
C LEU A 114 10.55 1.80 -13.44
N GLN A 115 9.44 2.22 -14.06
CA GLN A 115 8.29 1.34 -14.35
C GLN A 115 8.73 0.11 -15.12
N ARG A 116 9.50 0.28 -16.20
CA ARG A 116 10.00 -0.84 -17.00
C ARG A 116 10.86 -1.80 -16.17
N GLU A 117 11.69 -1.29 -15.27
CA GLU A 117 12.51 -2.12 -14.38
C GLU A 117 11.69 -2.84 -13.30
N MET A 118 10.59 -2.24 -12.81
CA MET A 118 9.63 -2.91 -11.93
C MET A 118 8.91 -4.04 -12.66
N GLU A 119 8.47 -3.80 -13.90
CA GLU A 119 7.78 -4.78 -14.75
C GLU A 119 8.67 -5.98 -15.10
N LYS A 120 9.95 -5.74 -15.41
CA LYS A 120 10.93 -6.82 -15.60
C LYS A 120 11.07 -7.75 -14.38
N ARG A 121 10.74 -7.26 -13.18
CA ARG A 121 10.79 -8.02 -11.92
C ARG A 121 9.42 -8.63 -11.56
N GLY A 122 8.45 -8.61 -12.47
CA GLY A 122 7.14 -9.23 -12.28
C GLY A 122 6.14 -8.36 -11.52
N CYS A 123 6.37 -7.05 -11.47
CA CYS A 123 5.41 -6.09 -10.91
C CYS A 123 4.56 -5.47 -12.01
N VAL A 124 3.24 -5.48 -11.87
CA VAL A 124 2.33 -4.75 -12.76
C VAL A 124 2.10 -3.38 -12.17
N VAL A 125 2.54 -2.33 -12.86
CA VAL A 125 2.28 -0.95 -12.47
C VAL A 125 0.97 -0.51 -13.10
N LEU A 126 0.04 -0.01 -12.28
CA LEU A 126 -1.29 0.40 -12.70
C LEU A 126 -1.42 1.92 -12.52
N ASN A 127 -1.53 2.67 -13.62
CA ASN A 127 -1.75 4.11 -13.58
C ASN A 127 -3.14 4.44 -14.15
N ASN A 128 -4.12 4.63 -13.27
CA ASN A 128 -5.53 4.79 -13.64
C ASN A 128 -5.99 3.66 -14.57
N GLU A 129 -5.62 2.45 -14.20
CA GLU A 129 -5.79 1.22 -14.98
C GLU A 129 -6.18 0.08 -14.04
N HIS A 130 -6.73 -0.99 -14.60
CA HIS A 130 -7.04 -2.20 -13.85
C HIS A 130 -6.52 -3.44 -14.57
N THR A 131 -6.47 -4.54 -13.83
CA THR A 131 -6.31 -5.88 -14.37
C THR A 131 -7.16 -6.84 -13.57
N SER A 132 -7.57 -7.94 -14.20
CA SER A 132 -8.46 -8.93 -13.61
C SER A 132 -7.80 -10.30 -13.64
N ILE A 133 -7.82 -10.98 -12.50
CA ILE A 133 -7.22 -12.31 -12.36
C ILE A 133 -8.21 -13.32 -11.75
N PRO A 134 -8.13 -14.61 -12.12
CA PRO A 134 -8.97 -15.64 -11.49
C PRO A 134 -8.63 -15.85 -10.00
N LEU A 135 -9.64 -15.81 -9.14
CA LEU A 135 -9.56 -16.07 -7.70
C LEU A 135 -10.63 -17.10 -7.30
N GLY A 136 -10.28 -18.39 -7.39
CA GLY A 136 -11.26 -19.47 -7.21
C GLY A 136 -12.32 -19.43 -8.31
N ASP A 137 -13.59 -19.41 -7.91
CA ASP A 137 -14.75 -19.26 -8.79
C ASP A 137 -15.11 -17.79 -9.06
N HIS A 138 -14.31 -16.85 -8.56
CA HIS A 138 -14.51 -15.41 -8.70
C HIS A 138 -13.38 -14.76 -9.50
N THR A 139 -13.60 -13.50 -9.84
CA THR A 139 -12.57 -12.63 -10.40
C THR A 139 -12.11 -11.66 -9.32
N LEU A 140 -10.80 -11.48 -9.18
CA LEU A 140 -10.21 -10.37 -8.44
C LEU A 140 -9.85 -9.29 -9.45
N ASN A 141 -10.54 -8.17 -9.38
CA ASN A 141 -10.19 -6.95 -10.09
C ASN A 141 -9.21 -6.16 -9.21
N ILE A 142 -8.04 -5.86 -9.76
CA ILE A 142 -7.02 -5.05 -9.11
C ILE A 142 -6.98 -3.73 -9.85
N ILE A 143 -7.41 -2.66 -9.18
CA ILE A 143 -7.59 -1.34 -9.77
C ILE A 143 -6.53 -0.41 -9.18
N GLY A 144 -5.66 0.16 -10.01
CA GLY A 144 -4.71 1.17 -9.60
C GLY A 144 -5.20 2.56 -9.95
N ILE A 145 -5.47 3.38 -8.93
CA ILE A 145 -5.78 4.80 -9.10
C ILE A 145 -4.52 5.59 -8.78
N ASP A 146 -4.11 6.43 -9.73
CA ASP A 146 -2.92 7.27 -9.59
C ASP A 146 -3.09 8.33 -8.49
N ASP A 147 -2.03 9.05 -8.17
CA ASP A 147 -1.97 9.89 -6.98
C ASP A 147 -2.98 11.05 -6.97
N TYR A 148 -3.86 11.05 -5.97
CA TYR A 148 -4.88 12.10 -5.77
C TYR A 148 -4.24 13.43 -5.33
N TYR A 149 -3.19 13.38 -4.51
CA TYR A 149 -2.56 14.59 -3.95
C TYR A 149 -1.97 15.51 -5.03
N THR A 150 -1.40 14.93 -6.09
CA THR A 150 -0.86 15.64 -7.26
C THR A 150 -1.89 15.87 -8.36
N GLY A 151 -3.14 15.44 -8.17
CA GLY A 151 -4.24 15.62 -9.13
C GLY A 151 -4.13 14.73 -10.37
N ARG A 152 -3.46 13.58 -10.26
CA ARG A 152 -3.28 12.61 -11.35
C ARG A 152 -4.30 11.46 -11.31
N SER A 153 -5.01 11.29 -10.19
CA SER A 153 -6.07 10.30 -10.04
C SER A 153 -7.19 10.49 -11.06
N ASP A 154 -7.56 9.41 -11.74
CA ASP A 154 -8.71 9.31 -12.63
C ASP A 154 -9.42 7.97 -12.35
N ALA A 155 -10.35 8.00 -11.38
CA ALA A 155 -11.06 6.81 -10.96
C ALA A 155 -11.98 6.27 -12.06
N ASP A 156 -12.64 7.14 -12.83
CA ASP A 156 -13.52 6.72 -13.92
C ASP A 156 -12.76 5.91 -14.97
N ARG A 157 -11.58 6.38 -15.36
CA ARG A 157 -10.70 5.64 -16.27
C ARG A 157 -10.19 4.34 -15.65
N ALA A 158 -9.80 4.35 -14.38
CA ALA A 158 -9.31 3.14 -13.70
C ALA A 158 -10.36 2.02 -13.65
N PHE A 159 -11.64 2.39 -13.49
CA PHE A 159 -12.77 1.46 -13.45
C PHE A 159 -13.38 1.16 -14.83
N GLU A 160 -12.92 1.79 -15.91
CA GLU A 160 -13.48 1.60 -17.25
C GLU A 160 -13.31 0.13 -17.70
N GLY A 161 -14.41 -0.60 -17.83
CA GLY A 161 -14.41 -2.00 -18.26
C GLY A 161 -14.21 -3.03 -17.14
N VAL A 162 -14.14 -2.60 -15.88
CA VAL A 162 -14.11 -3.52 -14.72
C VAL A 162 -15.40 -4.35 -14.68
N GLY A 163 -15.24 -5.67 -14.73
CA GLY A 163 -16.36 -6.62 -14.68
C GLY A 163 -16.80 -6.97 -13.25
N GLU A 164 -17.70 -7.93 -13.12
CA GLU A 164 -18.12 -8.47 -11.81
C GLU A 164 -16.95 -9.17 -11.10
N GLY A 165 -16.92 -9.06 -9.77
CA GLY A 165 -15.89 -9.68 -8.94
C GLY A 165 -15.57 -8.88 -7.68
N ILE A 166 -14.49 -9.26 -7.03
CA ILE A 166 -13.94 -8.55 -5.88
C ILE A 166 -13.06 -7.41 -6.38
N ASN A 167 -13.36 -6.19 -5.95
CA ASN A 167 -12.64 -4.98 -6.34
C ASN A 167 -11.63 -4.57 -5.25
N LEU A 168 -10.35 -4.83 -5.51
CA LEU A 168 -9.22 -4.37 -4.70
C LEU A 168 -8.60 -3.12 -5.33
N VAL A 169 -8.75 -1.97 -4.65
CA VAL A 169 -8.20 -0.69 -5.09
C VAL A 169 -6.84 -0.45 -4.45
N LEU A 170 -5.85 -0.07 -5.25
CA LEU A 170 -4.56 0.43 -4.84
C LEU A 170 -4.48 1.91 -5.21
N THR A 171 -4.09 2.75 -4.27
CA THR A 171 -3.82 4.18 -4.52
C THR A 171 -2.81 4.68 -3.50
N HIS A 172 -2.07 5.74 -3.80
CA HIS A 172 -1.16 6.31 -2.81
C HIS A 172 -1.91 7.15 -1.78
N ASP A 173 -2.69 8.13 -2.23
CA ASP A 173 -3.42 9.06 -1.35
C ASP A 173 -4.84 8.56 -1.03
N PRO A 174 -5.15 8.23 0.23
CA PRO A 174 -6.46 7.73 0.63
C PRO A 174 -7.60 8.73 0.52
N ASN A 175 -7.35 10.03 0.36
CA ASN A 175 -8.43 11.03 0.30
C ASN A 175 -9.40 10.78 -0.87
N ILE A 176 -8.97 10.09 -1.93
CA ILE A 176 -9.82 9.69 -3.06
C ILE A 176 -11.07 8.92 -2.61
N VAL A 177 -11.00 8.21 -1.47
CA VAL A 177 -12.13 7.44 -0.93
C VAL A 177 -13.37 8.31 -0.68
N LEU A 178 -13.18 9.60 -0.40
CA LEU A 178 -14.24 10.55 -0.08
C LEU A 178 -14.96 11.12 -1.32
N GLU A 179 -14.39 10.93 -2.50
CA GLU A 179 -14.85 11.52 -3.76
C GLU A 179 -15.18 10.45 -4.82
N MET A 180 -14.80 9.20 -4.58
CA MET A 180 -15.00 8.11 -5.54
C MET A 180 -16.38 7.45 -5.40
N ASP A 181 -17.14 7.48 -6.49
CA ASP A 181 -18.49 6.90 -6.59
C ASP A 181 -18.50 5.41 -6.99
N HIS A 182 -17.35 4.84 -7.37
CA HIS A 182 -17.22 3.43 -7.74
C HIS A 182 -17.26 2.50 -6.52
N HIS A 183 -17.85 1.31 -6.70
CA HIS A 183 -17.87 0.27 -5.68
C HIS A 183 -16.50 -0.42 -5.59
N PHE A 184 -16.00 -0.54 -4.37
CA PHE A 184 -14.84 -1.36 -4.05
C PHE A 184 -15.07 -2.14 -2.76
N ASP A 185 -14.50 -3.34 -2.68
CA ASP A 185 -14.55 -4.18 -1.48
C ASP A 185 -13.44 -3.79 -0.50
N TYR A 186 -12.26 -3.45 -1.02
CA TYR A 186 -11.13 -3.04 -0.20
C TYR A 186 -10.19 -2.07 -0.90
N LEU A 187 -9.73 -1.04 -0.19
CA LEU A 187 -8.75 -0.08 -0.68
C LEU A 187 -7.49 -0.07 0.19
N LEU A 188 -6.32 -0.13 -0.44
CA LEU A 188 -5.01 -0.04 0.20
C LEU A 188 -4.30 1.25 -0.21
N SER A 189 -3.71 1.94 0.78
CA SER A 189 -3.04 3.24 0.59
C SER A 189 -1.93 3.55 1.59
N GLY A 190 -1.19 4.64 1.36
CA GLY A 190 -0.10 5.14 2.22
C GLY A 190 -0.23 6.64 2.51
N HIS A 191 0.79 7.41 2.14
CA HIS A 191 0.85 8.87 2.08
C HIS A 191 1.03 9.61 3.42
N PHE A 192 0.34 9.20 4.48
CA PHE A 192 0.37 9.95 5.75
C PHE A 192 1.50 9.56 6.69
N HIS A 193 2.20 8.44 6.45
CA HIS A 193 3.22 7.88 7.33
C HIS A 193 2.79 7.71 8.81
N GLY A 194 1.50 7.56 9.10
CA GLY A 194 0.99 7.62 10.49
C GLY A 194 1.36 8.90 11.23
N GLY A 195 1.71 9.96 10.51
CA GLY A 195 2.16 11.24 11.03
C GLY A 195 3.55 11.27 11.60
N GLN A 196 4.46 10.33 11.24
CA GLN A 196 5.92 10.22 11.50
C GLN A 196 6.49 10.84 12.80
N ILE A 197 6.26 12.13 13.01
CA ILE A 197 6.42 12.87 14.27
C ILE A 197 5.04 13.16 14.89
N HIS A 198 4.51 12.21 15.65
CA HIS A 198 3.19 12.35 16.27
C HIS A 198 3.31 12.92 17.70
N TRP A 199 3.22 14.25 17.86
CA TRP A 199 3.22 14.93 19.17
C TRP A 199 2.54 16.31 19.19
N PRO A 200 1.58 16.60 20.09
CA PRO A 200 0.68 15.67 20.79
C PRO A 200 -0.42 15.09 19.88
N LYS A 201 -0.64 15.70 18.71
CA LYS A 201 -1.42 15.22 17.56
C LYS A 201 -0.66 15.56 16.27
N PRO A 202 -0.90 14.89 15.13
CA PRO A 202 -0.17 15.14 13.90
C PRO A 202 -0.79 16.31 13.12
N TYR A 203 -0.90 17.48 13.75
CA TYR A 203 -1.55 18.66 13.15
C TYR A 203 -0.93 19.09 11.82
N HIS A 204 0.36 18.80 11.62
CA HIS A 204 1.06 19.08 10.37
C HIS A 204 0.50 18.31 9.16
N LEU A 205 -0.21 17.21 9.39
CA LEU A 205 -0.87 16.44 8.34
C LEU A 205 -2.21 17.04 7.89
N ARG A 206 -2.81 17.99 8.62
CA ARG A 206 -4.12 18.55 8.24
C ARG A 206 -4.13 19.22 6.86
N LYS A 207 -2.96 19.65 6.38
CA LYS A 207 -2.78 20.20 5.02
C LYS A 207 -2.80 19.13 3.91
N MET A 208 -2.76 17.86 4.28
CA MET A 208 -2.74 16.71 3.35
C MET A 208 -4.15 16.16 3.09
N GLY A 209 -5.20 16.97 3.32
CA GLY A 209 -6.57 16.63 2.91
C GLY A 209 -7.57 16.48 4.06
N ARG A 210 -8.76 15.97 3.70
CA ARG A 210 -9.94 15.88 4.56
C ARG A 210 -9.80 14.77 5.60
N LEU A 211 -9.22 13.62 5.25
CA LEU A 211 -9.04 12.50 6.18
C LEU A 211 -8.16 12.87 7.38
N PRO A 212 -6.97 13.49 7.23
CA PRO A 212 -6.18 13.96 8.38
C PRO A 212 -6.90 15.02 9.22
N CYS A 213 -7.76 15.85 8.60
CA CYS A 213 -8.60 16.81 9.34
C CYS A 213 -9.62 16.11 10.25
N GLN A 214 -10.03 14.89 9.90
CA GLN A 214 -10.89 14.01 10.71
C GLN A 214 -10.10 13.06 11.61
N ASN A 215 -8.76 13.19 11.67
CA ASN A 215 -7.86 12.32 12.43
C ASN A 215 -7.86 10.85 11.94
N ILE A 216 -8.20 10.64 10.66
CA ILE A 216 -8.06 9.38 9.94
C ILE A 216 -6.73 9.43 9.20
N ILE A 217 -5.71 8.78 9.76
CA ILE A 217 -4.31 8.92 9.29
C ILE A 217 -3.55 7.60 9.14
N SER A 218 -4.05 6.52 9.74
CA SER A 218 -3.47 5.17 9.61
C SER A 218 -4.41 4.09 10.13
N GLY A 219 -4.20 2.85 9.70
CA GLY A 219 -4.99 1.68 10.09
C GLY A 219 -6.20 1.44 9.19
N LEU A 220 -7.06 0.51 9.63
CA LEU A 220 -8.30 0.13 8.95
C LEU A 220 -9.43 1.09 9.31
N HIS A 221 -10.15 1.58 8.31
CA HIS A 221 -11.29 2.49 8.41
C HIS A 221 -12.40 2.07 7.44
N TYR A 222 -13.56 2.70 7.58
CA TYR A 222 -14.71 2.47 6.72
C TYR A 222 -15.29 3.81 6.25
N HIS A 223 -15.64 3.89 4.97
CA HIS A 223 -16.37 5.00 4.39
C HIS A 223 -17.54 4.43 3.57
N ASP A 224 -18.77 4.77 3.96
CA ASP A 224 -20.00 4.22 3.37
C ASP A 224 -20.01 2.69 3.30
N ASN A 225 -19.62 2.04 4.40
CA ASN A 225 -19.44 0.58 4.54
C ASN A 225 -18.35 -0.06 3.66
N ARG A 226 -17.56 0.73 2.92
CA ARG A 226 -16.41 0.26 2.14
C ARG A 226 -15.15 0.33 2.99
N ALA A 227 -14.42 -0.79 3.08
CA ALA A 227 -13.23 -0.91 3.91
C ALA A 227 -12.01 -0.29 3.22
N PHE A 228 -11.23 0.51 3.92
CA PHE A 228 -9.96 1.02 3.41
C PHE A 228 -8.89 1.03 4.49
N TYR A 229 -7.64 0.83 4.08
CA TYR A 229 -6.50 0.79 4.98
C TYR A 229 -5.43 1.77 4.56
N ILE A 230 -4.95 2.53 5.54
CA ILE A 230 -3.86 3.50 5.39
C ILE A 230 -2.64 2.98 6.11
N SER A 231 -1.57 2.73 5.36
CA SER A 231 -0.28 2.29 5.87
C SER A 231 0.43 3.38 6.66
N ASP A 232 1.06 3.02 7.78
CA ASP A 232 2.05 3.90 8.43
C ASP A 232 3.34 4.06 7.59
N GLY A 233 3.50 3.29 6.51
CA GLY A 233 4.66 3.32 5.62
C GLY A 233 5.90 2.62 6.19
N LEU A 234 6.80 2.14 5.34
CA LEU A 234 8.03 1.46 5.78
C LEU A 234 9.22 2.43 5.94
N GLY A 235 9.28 3.44 5.10
CA GLY A 235 10.33 4.45 4.98
C GLY A 235 10.12 5.69 5.84
N GLN A 236 10.97 6.69 5.65
CA GLN A 236 10.89 7.95 6.38
C GLN A 236 11.16 9.13 5.44
N THR A 237 10.48 10.26 5.64
CA THR A 237 10.72 11.51 4.91
C THR A 237 11.42 12.53 5.81
N ALA A 238 12.14 13.50 5.24
CA ALA A 238 12.81 14.61 5.94
C ALA A 238 13.81 14.25 7.07
N PHE A 239 13.37 13.64 8.16
CA PHE A 239 14.18 13.16 9.28
C PHE A 239 14.01 11.65 9.47
N ASN A 240 15.12 10.94 9.69
CA ASN A 240 15.08 9.50 9.94
C ASN A 240 14.69 9.20 11.42
N ILE A 241 13.44 9.51 11.76
CA ILE A 241 12.84 9.28 13.07
C ILE A 241 11.37 8.89 12.96
N ARG A 242 10.91 8.08 13.92
CA ARG A 242 9.55 7.56 14.01
C ARG A 242 9.06 7.67 15.47
N LEU A 243 8.29 8.71 15.78
CA LEU A 243 7.77 9.00 17.13
C LEU A 243 6.27 8.72 17.20
N ARG A 244 5.88 7.71 18.00
CA ARG A 244 4.49 7.24 18.17
C ARG A 244 3.76 6.81 16.87
N SER A 245 4.51 6.67 15.79
CA SER A 245 4.18 5.95 14.56
C SER A 245 5.42 5.12 14.25
N ARG A 246 5.29 3.81 14.12
CA ARG A 246 6.40 2.91 13.78
C ARG A 246 6.24 2.50 12.32
N PRO A 247 7.33 2.22 11.60
CA PRO A 247 7.23 1.63 10.28
C PRO A 247 6.42 0.34 10.34
N GLU A 248 5.75 -0.01 9.27
CA GLU A 248 4.94 -1.22 9.23
C GLU A 248 5.22 -2.10 8.01
N ILE A 249 4.98 -3.40 8.21
CA ILE A 249 4.82 -4.41 7.17
C ILE A 249 3.46 -5.05 7.48
N THR A 250 2.52 -4.97 6.54
CA THR A 250 1.13 -5.34 6.85
C THR A 250 0.69 -6.49 5.96
N PHE A 251 0.23 -7.55 6.61
CA PHE A 251 -0.44 -8.67 5.95
C PHE A 251 -1.94 -8.47 6.05
N HIS A 252 -2.62 -8.52 4.91
CA HIS A 252 -4.07 -8.48 4.84
C HIS A 252 -4.58 -9.85 4.46
N ASN A 253 -5.66 -10.28 5.09
CA ASN A 253 -6.38 -11.49 4.72
C ASN A 253 -7.81 -11.07 4.34
N LEU A 254 -8.13 -11.25 3.06
CA LEU A 254 -9.50 -11.11 2.56
C LEU A 254 -10.14 -12.47 2.70
N GLY A 255 -10.99 -12.63 3.70
CA GLY A 255 -11.82 -13.82 3.90
C GLY A 255 -13.18 -13.66 3.24
N GLY A 256 -13.80 -14.76 2.83
CA GLY A 256 -15.18 -14.74 2.38
C GLY A 256 -16.15 -14.79 3.54
N SER A 257 -17.30 -14.11 3.41
CA SER A 257 -18.42 -14.34 4.32
C SER A 257 -18.97 -15.75 4.13
N SER A 258 -19.04 -16.53 5.21
CA SER A 258 -19.69 -17.85 5.18
C SER A 258 -21.17 -17.66 4.86
N MET A 259 -21.67 -18.22 3.76
CA MET A 259 -23.10 -18.41 3.60
C MET A 259 -23.54 -19.40 4.68
N GLU A 260 -24.16 -18.92 5.76
CA GLU A 260 -24.97 -19.78 6.62
C GLU A 260 -26.08 -20.38 5.76
N ILE A 261 -25.91 -21.63 5.34
CA ILE A 261 -27.01 -22.44 4.83
C ILE A 261 -27.93 -22.66 6.03
N LYS A 262 -28.92 -21.77 6.20
CA LYS A 262 -30.05 -22.04 7.08
C LYS A 262 -30.83 -23.19 6.44
N GLY A 263 -30.60 -24.39 6.99
CA GLY A 263 -31.44 -25.57 6.75
C GLY A 263 -32.84 -25.42 7.30
#